data_AF-A0A7C3TTA8-F1
#
_entry.id   AF-A0A7C3TTA8-F1
#
_cell.length_a   1.000
_cell.length_b   1.000
_cell.length_c   1.000
_cell.angle_alpha   90.00
_cell.angle_beta   90.00
_cell.angle_gamma   90.00
#
_symmetry.space_group_name_H-M   'P 1'
#
loop_
_entity.id
_entity.type
_entity.pdbx_description
1 polymer ?
#
loop_
_entity_poly.entity_id
_entity_poly.type
_entity_poly.pdbx_seq_one_letter_code
_entity_poly.pdbx_strand_id
1 'polypeptide(L)' 'VDGRRPGHSLGLTIEELVEELKNYQVKNALNLDGGGSTTFYLQGQILNIPADLTGERKISTAILLQKK' A
#
# COMPACT_ATOMS: atom_id res chain seq x y z
N VAL A 1 1.43 0.82 -2.02
CA VAL A 1 2.78 1.06 -2.58
C VAL A 1 3.71 1.35 -1.42
N ASP A 2 4.85 0.66 -1.32
CA ASP A 2 5.87 0.98 -0.29
C ASP A 2 6.44 2.38 -0.51
N GLY A 3 6.95 3.00 0.55
CA GLY A 3 7.58 4.33 0.44
C GLY A 3 8.53 4.65 1.57
N ARG A 4 9.22 5.80 1.46
CA ARG A 4 10.20 6.30 2.44
C ARG A 4 11.41 5.37 2.67
N ARG A 5 11.74 4.51 1.71
CA ARG A 5 12.91 3.61 1.77
C ARG A 5 13.82 3.79 0.55
N PRO A 6 14.81 4.69 0.61
CA PRO A 6 15.79 4.85 -0.45
C PRO A 6 16.44 3.51 -0.82
N GLY A 7 16.56 3.23 -2.11
CA GLY A 7 17.09 1.95 -2.63
C GLY A 7 16.05 0.82 -2.75
N HIS A 8 14.84 0.99 -2.21
CA HIS A 8 13.73 0.03 -2.38
C HIS A 8 12.51 0.70 -3.02
N SER A 9 11.93 1.68 -2.33
CA SER A 9 10.81 2.47 -2.84
C SER A 9 10.75 3.83 -2.16
N LEU A 10 10.70 4.89 -2.97
CA LEU A 10 10.47 6.25 -2.49
C LEU A 10 8.99 6.52 -2.19
N GLY A 11 8.09 5.70 -2.74
CA GLY A 11 6.66 5.96 -2.80
C GLY A 11 6.28 6.66 -4.10
N LEU A 12 5.01 7.03 -4.20
CA LEU A 12 4.46 7.77 -5.33
C LEU A 12 3.66 8.97 -4.80
N THR A 13 3.62 10.05 -5.57
CA THR A 13 2.56 11.06 -5.40
C THR A 13 1.21 10.48 -5.82
N ILE A 14 0.12 11.20 -5.54
CA ILE A 14 -1.21 10.76 -5.97
C ILE A 14 -1.31 10.76 -7.49
N GLU A 15 -0.70 11.73 -8.15
CA GLU A 15 -0.67 11.86 -9.62
C GLU A 15 0.09 10.70 -10.27
N GLU A 16 1.27 10.36 -9.73
CA GLU A 16 2.05 9.21 -10.20
C GLU A 16 1.27 7.90 -10.02
N LEU A 17 0.60 7.72 -8.88
CA LEU A 17 -0.26 6.55 -8.65
C LEU A 17 -1.45 6.50 -9.62
N VAL A 18 -2.04 7.65 -9.97
CA VAL A 18 -3.12 7.72 -10.96
C VAL A 18 -2.63 7.29 -12.34
N GLU A 19 -1.46 7.76 -12.77
CA GLU A 19 -0.88 7.34 -14.05
C GLU A 19 -0.57 5.83 -14.07
N GLU A 20 -0.04 5.28 -12.98
CA GLU A 20 0.16 3.83 -12.85
C GLU A 20 -1.17 3.06 -12.95
N LEU A 21 -2.22 3.51 -12.25
CA LEU A 21 -3.54 2.85 -12.31
C LEU A 21 -4.16 2.91 -13.73
N LYS A 22 -3.91 3.98 -14.49
CA LYS A 22 -4.32 4.07 -15.90
C LYS A 22 -3.59 3.05 -16.77
N ASN A 23 -2.30 2.81 -16.54
CA ASN A 23 -1.53 1.77 -17.23
C ASN A 23 -2.14 0.36 -17.01
N TYR A 24 -2.71 0.13 -15.82
CA TYR A 24 -3.48 -1.08 -15.50
C TYR A 24 -4.94 -1.06 -15.97
N GLN A 25 -5.36 -0.06 -16.76
CA GLN A 25 -6.73 0.12 -17.27
C GLN A 25 -7.80 0.18 -16.17
N VAL A 26 -7.44 0.65 -14.96
CA VAL A 26 -8.37 0.84 -13.86
C VAL A 26 -9.28 2.02 -14.17
N LYS A 27 -10.60 1.80 -14.20
CA LYS A 27 -11.60 2.84 -14.51
C LYS A 27 -11.97 3.71 -13.32
N ASN A 28 -12.09 3.10 -12.13
CA ASN A 28 -12.47 3.78 -10.91
C ASN A 28 -11.54 3.32 -9.79
N ALA A 29 -11.04 4.28 -9.00
CA ALA A 29 -10.18 4.02 -7.87
C ALA A 29 -10.48 5.02 -6.75
N LEU A 30 -10.22 4.60 -5.51
CA LEU A 30 -10.26 5.44 -4.33
C LEU A 30 -8.95 5.24 -3.57
N ASN A 31 -8.31 6.33 -3.17
CA ASN A 31 -7.15 6.23 -2.29
C ASN A 31 -7.59 5.92 -0.85
N LEU A 32 -6.86 5.03 -0.19
CA LEU A 32 -7.07 4.68 1.22
C LEU A 32 -6.00 5.34 2.10
N ASP A 33 -5.95 4.96 3.37
CA ASP A 33 -4.88 5.43 4.26
C ASP A 33 -3.50 4.94 3.78
N GLY A 34 -2.54 5.86 3.75
CA GLY A 34 -1.23 5.69 3.16
C GLY A 34 -0.10 5.68 4.19
N GLY A 35 1.11 5.97 3.73
CA GLY A 35 2.28 6.10 4.60
C GLY A 35 2.54 4.83 5.42
N GLY A 36 2.80 4.99 6.72
CA GLY A 36 3.09 3.85 7.61
C GLY A 36 1.92 2.88 7.81
N SER A 37 0.70 3.27 7.45
CA SER A 37 -0.47 2.39 7.52
C SER A 37 -0.55 1.40 6.36
N THR A 38 0.15 1.65 5.24
CA THR A 38 0.14 0.76 4.07
C THR A 38 0.82 -0.57 4.40
N THR A 39 0.00 -1.62 4.51
CA THR A 39 0.46 -2.99 4.78
C THR A 39 -0.30 -3.97 3.88
N PHE A 40 0.43 -4.88 3.24
CA PHE A 40 -0.11 -5.96 2.43
C PHE A 40 0.23 -7.30 3.08
N TYR A 41 -0.82 -8.04 3.43
CA TYR A 41 -0.72 -9.31 4.14
C TYR A 41 -1.24 -10.45 3.27
N LEU A 42 -0.47 -11.55 3.20
CA LEU A 42 -0.86 -12.76 2.50
C LEU A 42 -0.39 -13.99 3.28
N GLN A 43 -1.32 -14.90 3.58
CA GLN A 43 -1.02 -16.22 4.15
C GLN A 43 -0.11 -16.21 5.38
N GLY A 44 -0.37 -15.31 6.33
CA GLY A 44 0.40 -15.27 7.58
C GLY A 44 1.60 -14.32 7.55
N GLN A 45 1.86 -13.68 6.41
CA GLN A 45 3.07 -12.88 6.19
C GLN A 45 2.74 -11.50 5.65
N ILE A 46 3.50 -10.51 6.13
CA ILE A 46 3.54 -9.18 5.51
C ILE A 46 4.49 -9.28 4.31
N LEU A 47 4.01 -8.88 3.14
CA LEU A 47 4.77 -9.00 1.89
C LEU A 47 5.38 -7.67 1.41
N ASN A 48 4.92 -6.56 1.95
CA ASN A 48 5.51 -5.25 1.68
C ASN A 48 6.46 -4.83 2.82
N ILE A 49 7.13 -3.68 2.69
CA ILE A 49 8.00 -3.16 3.75
C ILE A 49 7.35 -1.90 4.36
N PRO A 50 6.65 -2.01 5.51
CA PRO A 50 6.00 -0.88 6.17
C PRO A 50 6.95 0.31 6.36
N ALA A 51 6.43 1.52 6.15
CA ALA A 51 7.26 2.73 6.11
C ALA A 51 7.72 3.22 7.49
N ASP A 52 7.03 2.81 8.57
CA ASP A 52 7.39 3.22 9.93
C ASP A 52 8.67 2.50 10.40
N LEU A 53 9.50 3.21 11.17
CA LEU A 53 10.78 2.70 11.67
C LEU A 53 10.60 1.50 12.63
N THR A 54 9.45 1.40 13.28
CA THR A 54 9.11 0.31 14.21
C THR A 54 8.44 -0.88 13.52
N GLY A 55 8.30 -0.86 12.19
CA GLY A 55 7.63 -1.92 11.42
C GLY A 55 6.15 -1.63 11.16
N GLU A 56 5.32 -2.67 11.17
CA GLU A 56 3.87 -2.56 10.92
C GLU A 56 3.20 -1.62 11.94
N ARG A 57 2.34 -0.73 11.45
CA ARG A 57 1.54 0.17 12.28
C ARG A 57 0.22 -0.47 12.67
N LYS A 58 -0.19 -0.31 13.93
CA LYS A 58 -1.56 -0.63 14.37
C LYS A 58 -2.58 0.27 13.65
N ILE A 59 -3.56 -0.33 12.98
CA ILE A 59 -4.64 0.34 12.26
C ILE A 59 -6.00 -0.04 12.84
N SER A 60 -7.02 0.79 12.64
CA SER A 60 -8.39 0.56 13.15
C SER A 60 -9.25 -0.30 12.22
N THR A 61 -8.99 -0.28 10.92
CA THR A 61 -9.79 -0.95 9.88
C THR A 61 -8.92 -1.47 8.75
N ALA A 62 -9.31 -2.58 8.14
CA ALA A 62 -8.64 -3.17 6.98
C ALA A 62 -9.64 -3.70 5.96
N ILE A 63 -9.23 -3.82 4.70
CA ILE A 63 -9.96 -4.55 3.66
C ILE A 63 -9.44 -5.99 3.64
N LEU A 64 -10.35 -6.95 3.83
CA LEU A 64 -10.02 -8.37 3.82
C LEU A 64 -10.62 -9.04 2.58
N LEU A 65 -9.81 -9.83 1.89
CA LEU A 65 -10.28 -10.74 0.83
C LEU A 65 -10.51 -12.12 1.44
N GLN A 66 -11.77 -12.53 1.53
CA GLN A 66 -12.17 -13.82 2.07
C GLN A 66 -12.80 -14.68 0.98
N LYS A 67 -12.52 -16.00 1.00
CA LYS A 67 -13.27 -16.95 0.18
C LYS A 67 -14.74 -16.94 0.60
N LYS A 68 -15.64 -16.99 -0.38
CA LYS A 68 -17.07 -17.20 -0.13
C LYS A 68 -17.33 -18.60 0.42
#